data_AF-A0A892IAJ3-F1
#
_entry.id   AF-A0A892IAJ3-F1
#
_cell.length_a   1.000
_cell.length_b   1.000
_cell.length_c   1.000
_cell.angle_alpha   90.00
_cell.angle_beta   90.00
_cell.angle_gamma   90.00
#
_symmetry.space_group_name_H-M   'P 1'
#
loop_
_entity.id
_entity.type
_entity.pdbx_description
1 polymer ?
#
loop_
_entity_poly.entity_id
_entity_poly.type
_entity_poly.pdbx_seq_one_letter_code
_entity_poly.pdbx_strand_id
1 'polypeptide(L)'
;MSSDRPFSPSAEPARDATRSPAACSHASPMPPPHDTLSSAARRRFLQSAAAAATVGAAPHAGARSQHAAASAAPRRDAVPPQPVRLDINGREYVLQLEPRVTLLDALREYAGLTGTKKGCDRGQCGACTVLVDGRRINACLTLAVMHEGQRITTVEGLAHDGALSPVQRAFVEHDAFQCGYCTPGQLCSATALLDEFASGAASAVTVDVRQRPAQLSDDEIRERMSGNLCRCGAYSNIVAAVRAAHAAKAAKA
;
A
#
# COMPACT_ATOMS: atom_id res chain seq x y z
N MET A 1 -8.23 54.79 -18.29
CA MET A 1 -7.54 55.03 -19.58
C MET A 1 -6.72 53.80 -19.89
N SER A 2 -7.40 52.81 -20.50
CA SER A 2 -6.80 51.56 -20.97
C SER A 2 -6.00 51.85 -22.23
N SER A 3 -4.74 51.45 -22.24
CA SER A 3 -3.91 51.44 -23.44
C SER A 3 -3.74 50.01 -23.90
N ASP A 4 -4.60 49.63 -24.85
CA ASP A 4 -4.55 48.39 -25.62
C ASP A 4 -3.24 48.29 -26.41
N ARG A 5 -2.53 47.16 -26.26
CA ARG A 5 -1.45 46.77 -27.18
C ARG A 5 -1.96 45.58 -28.02
N PRO A 6 -1.88 45.64 -29.35
CA PRO A 6 -2.30 44.52 -30.20
C PRO A 6 -1.29 43.37 -30.16
N PHE A 7 -1.81 42.17 -29.96
CA PHE A 7 -1.09 40.90 -29.95
C PHE A 7 -0.84 40.46 -31.40
N SER A 8 0.42 40.44 -31.86
CA SER A 8 0.82 39.85 -33.14
C SER A 8 1.04 38.34 -32.98
N PRO A 9 0.39 37.48 -33.78
CA PRO A 9 0.70 36.05 -33.79
C PRO A 9 1.98 35.78 -34.60
N SER A 10 2.98 35.20 -33.95
CA SER A 10 4.18 34.69 -34.61
C SER A 10 3.85 33.44 -35.43
N ALA A 11 4.30 33.43 -36.68
CA ALA A 11 4.12 32.35 -37.64
C ALA A 11 4.85 31.07 -37.22
N GLU A 12 4.15 29.94 -37.23
CA GLU A 12 4.72 28.59 -37.12
C GLU A 12 5.45 28.21 -38.43
N PRO A 13 6.64 27.57 -38.35
CA PRO A 13 7.27 27.00 -39.54
C PRO A 13 6.56 25.72 -40.00
N ALA A 14 6.36 25.63 -41.32
CA ALA A 14 5.71 24.54 -42.02
C ALA A 14 6.37 23.18 -41.73
N ARG A 15 5.52 22.18 -41.44
CA ARG A 15 5.92 20.78 -41.27
C ARG A 15 6.14 20.14 -42.64
N ASP A 16 7.34 19.63 -42.84
CA ASP A 16 7.76 18.82 -43.99
C ASP A 16 6.94 17.52 -44.06
N ALA A 17 6.18 17.38 -45.13
CA ALA A 17 5.30 16.25 -45.42
C ALA A 17 5.99 15.27 -46.38
N THR A 18 7.11 14.68 -45.96
CA THR A 18 7.73 13.56 -46.68
C THR A 18 8.34 12.52 -45.73
N ARG A 19 7.49 11.76 -45.03
CA ARG A 19 7.92 10.49 -44.44
C ARG A 19 6.83 9.42 -44.54
N SER A 20 7.06 8.50 -45.45
CA SER A 20 6.25 7.30 -45.71
C SER A 20 6.20 6.41 -44.46
N PRO A 21 5.02 5.94 -44.00
CA PRO A 21 4.97 4.92 -42.97
C PRO A 21 5.35 3.57 -43.56
N ALA A 22 6.38 2.94 -43.01
CA ALA A 22 6.70 1.56 -43.27
C ALA A 22 5.53 0.67 -42.80
N ALA A 23 5.03 -0.17 -43.72
CA ALA A 23 4.00 -1.15 -43.43
C ALA A 23 4.56 -2.23 -42.50
N CYS A 24 4.09 -2.28 -41.25
CA CYS A 24 4.23 -3.47 -40.41
C CYS A 24 3.25 -4.54 -40.89
N SER A 25 3.67 -5.35 -41.86
CA SER A 25 2.89 -6.49 -42.37
C SER A 25 3.28 -7.78 -41.65
N HIS A 26 2.87 -7.97 -40.39
CA HIS A 26 2.89 -9.29 -39.73
C HIS A 26 1.55 -9.51 -39.01
N ALA A 27 0.53 -9.91 -39.79
CA ALA A 27 -0.66 -10.54 -39.24
C ALA A 27 -0.33 -12.02 -38.99
N SER A 28 -0.30 -12.43 -37.72
CA SER A 28 -0.32 -13.86 -37.39
C SER A 28 -1.71 -14.44 -37.72
N PRO A 29 -1.81 -15.64 -38.32
CA PRO A 29 -3.09 -16.24 -38.61
C PRO A 29 -3.81 -16.63 -37.32
N MET A 30 -5.12 -16.37 -37.26
CA MET A 30 -5.97 -16.93 -36.20
C MET A 30 -5.94 -18.46 -36.23
N PRO A 31 -5.96 -19.14 -35.08
CA PRO A 31 -6.23 -20.58 -35.04
C PRO A 31 -7.65 -20.87 -35.57
N PRO A 32 -7.87 -22.04 -36.20
CA PRO A 32 -9.19 -22.41 -36.72
C PRO A 32 -10.21 -22.55 -35.57
N PRO A 33 -11.51 -22.35 -35.86
CA PRO A 33 -12.54 -22.56 -34.86
C PRO A 33 -12.54 -24.03 -34.41
N HIS A 34 -12.59 -24.25 -33.10
CA HIS A 34 -12.75 -25.58 -32.53
C HIS A 34 -14.05 -26.22 -33.01
N ASP A 35 -13.95 -27.48 -33.43
CA ASP A 35 -15.07 -28.33 -33.84
C ASP A 35 -16.25 -28.22 -32.87
N THR A 36 -17.36 -27.69 -33.37
CA THR A 36 -18.66 -27.75 -32.72
C THR A 36 -19.06 -29.21 -32.57
N LEU A 37 -18.94 -29.77 -31.37
CA LEU A 37 -19.61 -31.00 -31.00
C LEU A 37 -21.11 -30.84 -31.28
N SER A 38 -21.60 -31.52 -32.32
CA SER A 38 -22.99 -31.53 -32.75
C SER A 38 -23.93 -31.77 -31.56
N SER A 39 -25.07 -31.08 -31.55
CA SER A 39 -26.17 -31.22 -30.58
C SER A 39 -26.58 -32.68 -30.32
N ALA A 40 -26.35 -33.58 -31.28
CA ALA A 40 -26.56 -35.02 -31.15
C ALA A 40 -25.60 -35.71 -30.14
N ALA A 41 -24.36 -35.24 -30.01
CA ALA A 41 -23.37 -35.80 -29.09
C ALA A 41 -23.66 -35.44 -27.62
N ARG A 42 -24.09 -34.19 -27.35
CA ARG A 42 -24.55 -33.77 -26.01
C ARG A 42 -25.80 -34.53 -25.57
N ARG A 43 -26.72 -34.81 -26.49
CA ARG A 43 -27.98 -35.50 -26.17
C ARG A 43 -27.76 -36.98 -25.83
N ARG A 44 -26.80 -37.65 -26.50
CA ARG A 44 -26.41 -39.03 -26.15
C ARG A 44 -25.68 -39.13 -24.80
N PHE A 45 -24.82 -38.16 -24.47
CA PHE A 45 -24.14 -38.11 -23.16
C PHE A 45 -25.14 -37.96 -21.99
N LEU A 46 -26.16 -37.11 -22.16
CA LEU A 46 -27.21 -36.93 -21.14
C LEU A 46 -28.10 -38.19 -21.02
N GLN A 47 -28.32 -38.93 -22.11
CA GLN A 47 -29.07 -40.20 -22.08
C GLN A 47 -28.28 -41.32 -21.41
N SER A 48 -26.96 -41.40 -21.58
CA SER A 48 -26.13 -42.40 -20.90
C SER A 48 -25.95 -42.13 -19.41
N ALA A 49 -26.07 -40.87 -18.95
CA ALA A 49 -26.03 -40.53 -17.53
C ALA A 49 -27.29 -40.98 -16.76
N ALA A 50 -28.44 -41.16 -17.44
CA ALA A 50 -29.68 -41.60 -16.81
C ALA A 50 -29.73 -43.12 -16.52
N ALA A 51 -28.84 -43.92 -17.10
CA ALA A 51 -28.82 -45.37 -16.94
C ALA A 51 -27.93 -45.87 -15.77
N ALA A 52 -27.24 -44.97 -15.06
CA ALA A 52 -26.37 -45.32 -13.92
C ALA A 52 -27.04 -45.07 -12.55
N ALA A 53 -28.37 -44.97 -12.49
CA ALA A 53 -29.11 -44.58 -11.29
C ALA A 53 -29.96 -45.70 -10.66
N THR A 54 -29.67 -46.98 -10.92
CA THR A 54 -30.53 -48.10 -10.44
C THR A 54 -29.83 -49.20 -9.63
N VAL A 55 -28.62 -48.98 -9.12
CA VAL A 55 -28.02 -49.89 -8.13
C VAL A 55 -27.37 -49.09 -7.01
N GLY A 56 -28.03 -49.03 -5.85
CA GLY A 56 -27.46 -48.39 -4.66
C GLY A 56 -28.45 -47.90 -3.61
N ALA A 57 -29.67 -48.42 -3.53
CA ALA A 57 -30.55 -48.20 -2.38
C ALA A 57 -30.13 -49.12 -1.22
N ALA A 58 -29.00 -48.81 -0.58
CA ALA A 58 -28.69 -49.29 0.76
C ALA A 58 -29.04 -48.17 1.75
N PRO A 59 -29.76 -48.44 2.85
CA PRO A 59 -30.06 -47.42 3.83
C PRO A 59 -28.75 -47.02 4.51
N HIS A 60 -28.26 -45.80 4.25
CA HIS A 60 -27.30 -45.12 5.12
C HIS A 60 -27.97 -44.70 6.43
N ALA A 61 -28.64 -45.64 7.11
CA ALA A 61 -29.12 -45.49 8.47
C ALA A 61 -27.93 -45.73 9.41
N GLY A 62 -27.04 -44.75 9.52
CA GLY A 62 -25.85 -44.89 10.37
C GLY A 62 -24.92 -43.68 10.42
N ALA A 63 -25.00 -42.73 9.49
CA ALA A 63 -24.24 -41.49 9.59
C ALA A 63 -24.97 -40.48 10.50
N ARG A 64 -25.16 -40.82 11.78
CA ARG A 64 -25.37 -39.79 12.80
C ARG A 64 -24.09 -38.98 12.82
N SER A 65 -24.15 -37.74 12.32
CA SER A 65 -23.11 -36.74 12.56
C SER A 65 -22.93 -36.65 14.07
N GLN A 66 -21.88 -37.27 14.58
CA GLN A 66 -21.33 -36.93 15.86
C GLN A 66 -20.66 -35.57 15.69
N HIS A 67 -21.47 -34.51 15.53
CA HIS A 67 -21.13 -33.26 16.17
C HIS A 67 -21.20 -33.56 17.66
N ALA A 68 -20.17 -34.24 18.17
CA ALA A 68 -19.81 -34.14 19.56
C ALA A 68 -19.82 -32.65 19.83
N ALA A 69 -20.72 -32.21 20.72
CA ALA A 69 -20.74 -30.84 21.18
C ALA A 69 -19.30 -30.54 21.57
N ALA A 70 -18.61 -29.75 20.75
CA ALA A 70 -17.25 -29.36 21.03
C ALA A 70 -17.35 -28.72 22.41
N SER A 71 -16.76 -29.39 23.41
CA SER A 71 -16.71 -28.87 24.77
C SER A 71 -16.26 -27.43 24.64
N ALA A 72 -17.13 -26.49 25.03
CA ALA A 72 -16.84 -25.07 24.89
C ALA A 72 -15.50 -24.86 25.57
N ALA A 73 -14.47 -24.53 24.78
CA ALA A 73 -13.14 -24.30 25.31
C ALA A 73 -13.29 -23.31 26.48
N PRO A 74 -12.61 -23.56 27.62
CA PRO A 74 -12.75 -22.69 28.78
C PRO A 74 -12.56 -21.23 28.34
N ARG A 75 -13.56 -20.39 28.62
CA ARG A 75 -13.47 -18.96 28.32
C ARG A 75 -12.25 -18.45 29.08
N ARG A 76 -11.22 -18.04 28.34
CA ARG A 76 -10.09 -17.35 28.94
C ARG A 76 -10.60 -16.03 29.48
N ASP A 77 -10.35 -15.76 30.76
CA ASP A 77 -10.68 -14.48 31.37
C ASP A 77 -9.96 -13.37 30.61
N ALA A 78 -10.64 -12.22 30.47
CA ALA A 78 -10.05 -11.05 29.86
C ALA A 78 -8.91 -10.55 30.76
N VAL A 79 -7.73 -10.33 30.19
CA VAL A 79 -6.64 -9.66 30.91
C VAL A 79 -7.07 -8.20 31.10
N PRO A 80 -7.08 -7.67 32.33
CA PRO A 80 -7.51 -6.29 32.56
C PRO A 80 -6.58 -5.29 31.86
N PRO A 81 -7.10 -4.14 31.41
CA PRO A 81 -6.27 -3.04 30.95
C PRO A 81 -5.30 -2.55 32.03
N GLN A 82 -4.10 -2.14 31.60
CA GLN A 82 -3.07 -1.55 32.46
C GLN A 82 -2.58 -0.21 31.87
N PRO A 83 -2.05 0.71 32.70
CA PRO A 83 -1.49 1.96 32.21
C PRO A 83 -0.24 1.70 31.36
N VAL A 84 -0.19 2.32 30.17
CA VAL A 84 0.94 2.29 29.24
C VAL A 84 1.29 3.74 28.88
N ARG A 85 2.57 4.13 29.02
CA ARG A 85 3.04 5.50 28.77
C ARG A 85 3.74 5.58 27.40
N LEU A 86 3.15 6.32 26.47
CA LEU A 86 3.65 6.48 25.10
C LEU A 86 3.99 7.94 24.81
N ASP A 87 5.13 8.20 24.18
CA ASP A 87 5.45 9.51 23.58
C ASP A 87 5.03 9.50 22.12
N ILE A 88 3.96 10.23 21.79
CA ILE A 88 3.39 10.28 20.45
C ILE A 88 3.42 11.74 19.97
N ASN A 89 4.13 11.98 18.87
CA ASN A 89 4.33 13.30 18.26
C ASN A 89 4.88 14.34 19.25
N GLY A 90 5.77 13.92 20.16
CA GLY A 90 6.39 14.79 21.18
C GLY A 90 5.50 15.08 22.38
N ARG A 91 4.38 14.36 22.53
CA ARG A 91 3.45 14.49 23.65
C ARG A 91 3.28 13.16 24.35
N GLU A 92 3.29 13.20 25.67
CA GLU A 92 3.05 12.03 26.51
C GLU A 92 1.55 11.66 26.55
N TYR A 93 1.25 10.37 26.38
CA TYR A 93 -0.05 9.76 26.54
C TYR A 93 0.05 8.64 27.58
N VAL A 94 -0.86 8.62 28.55
CA VAL A 94 -1.01 7.51 29.50
C VAL A 94 -2.34 6.82 29.20
N LEU A 95 -2.28 5.64 28.59
CA LEU A 95 -3.45 4.92 28.07
C LEU A 95 -3.73 3.65 28.89
N GLN A 96 -5.00 3.31 29.11
CA GLN A 96 -5.40 2.05 29.75
C GLN A 96 -5.62 0.98 28.67
N LEU A 97 -4.64 0.08 28.51
CA LEU A 97 -4.60 -0.86 27.39
C LEU A 97 -4.51 -2.31 27.88
N GLU A 98 -5.24 -3.21 27.23
CA GLU A 98 -4.95 -4.65 27.36
C GLU A 98 -3.58 -4.95 26.69
N PRO A 99 -2.79 -5.94 27.16
CA PRO A 99 -1.47 -6.22 26.57
C PRO A 99 -1.50 -6.58 25.07
N ARG A 100 -2.63 -7.08 24.56
CA ARG A 100 -2.82 -7.45 23.16
C ARG A 100 -3.10 -6.27 22.21
N VAL A 101 -3.32 -5.07 22.74
CA VAL A 101 -3.63 -3.90 21.92
C VAL A 101 -2.41 -3.58 21.05
N THR A 102 -2.61 -3.59 19.73
CA THR A 102 -1.57 -3.22 18.76
C THR A 102 -1.23 -1.74 18.90
N LEU A 103 -0.02 -1.34 18.50
CA LEU A 103 0.31 0.09 18.42
C LEU A 103 -0.68 0.82 17.51
N LEU A 104 -1.10 0.19 16.41
CA LEU A 104 -2.10 0.74 15.50
C LEU A 104 -3.42 1.08 16.22
N ASP A 105 -3.96 0.15 17.01
CA ASP A 105 -5.22 0.35 17.70
C ASP A 105 -5.08 1.32 18.87
N ALA A 106 -3.96 1.30 19.58
CA ALA A 106 -3.65 2.30 20.61
C ALA A 106 -3.66 3.73 20.04
N LEU A 107 -3.03 3.96 18.89
CA LEU A 107 -3.00 5.26 18.24
C LEU A 107 -4.42 5.72 17.83
N ARG A 108 -5.18 4.84 17.19
CA ARG A 108 -6.46 5.21 16.58
C ARG A 108 -7.61 5.29 17.58
N GLU A 109 -7.78 4.24 18.36
CA GLU A 109 -9.00 4.01 19.14
C GLU A 109 -8.88 4.53 20.58
N TYR A 110 -7.64 4.67 21.08
CA TYR A 110 -7.38 5.14 22.45
C TYR A 110 -6.80 6.56 22.48
N ALA A 111 -5.81 6.87 21.64
CA ALA A 111 -5.23 8.21 21.55
C ALA A 111 -6.02 9.17 20.64
N GLY A 112 -6.97 8.66 19.84
CA GLY A 112 -7.79 9.45 18.90
C GLY A 112 -7.05 9.94 17.66
N LEU A 113 -5.83 9.45 17.41
CA LEU A 113 -4.99 9.80 16.26
C LEU A 113 -5.30 8.87 15.09
N THR A 114 -6.33 9.24 14.33
CA THR A 114 -6.92 8.38 13.30
C THR A 114 -6.21 8.43 11.95
N GLY A 115 -5.13 9.21 11.81
CA GLY A 115 -4.33 9.34 10.60
C GLY A 115 -3.72 8.01 10.17
N THR A 116 -3.14 7.25 11.09
CA THR A 116 -2.65 5.89 10.82
C THR A 116 -3.82 4.95 10.47
N LYS A 117 -3.71 4.19 9.38
CA LYS A 117 -4.84 3.43 8.82
C LYS A 117 -4.72 1.92 8.98
N LYS A 118 -5.84 1.26 9.24
CA LYS A 118 -5.97 -0.20 9.27
C LYS A 118 -6.45 -0.73 7.92
N GLY A 119 -5.53 -0.99 7.00
CA GLY A 119 -5.87 -1.54 5.68
C GLY A 119 -5.99 -3.07 5.62
N CYS A 120 -5.14 -3.80 6.35
CA CYS A 120 -5.09 -5.26 6.28
C CYS A 120 -4.91 -5.99 7.63
N ASP A 121 -4.40 -5.29 8.64
CA ASP A 121 -4.09 -5.81 9.98
C ASP A 121 -3.16 -7.05 10.03
N ARG A 122 -2.33 -7.22 8.99
CA ARG A 122 -1.44 -8.39 8.83
C ARG A 122 -0.13 -8.08 8.09
N GLY A 123 0.32 -6.81 8.17
CA GLY A 123 1.60 -6.36 7.61
C GLY A 123 1.73 -6.29 6.09
N GLN A 124 0.64 -6.49 5.34
CA GLN A 124 0.69 -6.61 3.88
C GLN A 124 0.63 -5.28 3.11
N CYS A 125 0.06 -4.22 3.69
CA CYS A 125 -0.31 -3.03 2.91
C CYS A 125 0.47 -1.74 3.24
N GLY A 126 1.16 -1.67 4.38
CA GLY A 126 1.86 -0.44 4.81
C GLY A 126 0.97 0.76 5.15
N ALA A 127 -0.37 0.67 5.09
CA ALA A 127 -1.24 1.80 5.44
C ALA A 127 -1.13 2.22 6.92
N CYS A 128 -0.61 1.33 7.76
CA CYS A 128 -0.39 1.52 9.20
C CYS A 128 1.05 1.97 9.53
N THR A 129 1.83 2.40 8.55
CA THR A 129 3.22 2.80 8.81
C THR A 129 3.30 4.04 9.69
N VAL A 130 4.10 3.95 10.75
CA VAL A 130 4.50 5.05 11.65
C VAL A 130 6.01 5.01 11.84
N LEU A 131 6.60 6.05 12.42
CA LEU A 131 8.00 6.06 12.81
C LEU A 131 8.13 5.78 14.31
N VAL A 132 9.03 4.89 14.68
CA VAL A 132 9.44 4.65 16.07
C VAL A 132 10.94 4.90 16.15
N ASP A 133 11.34 5.91 16.92
CA ASP A 133 12.71 6.42 16.98
C ASP A 133 13.31 6.68 15.58
N GLY A 134 12.48 7.25 14.70
CA GLY A 134 12.83 7.56 13.30
C GLY A 134 12.76 6.37 12.34
N ARG A 135 12.59 5.13 12.83
CA ARG A 135 12.50 3.92 11.99
C ARG A 135 11.04 3.64 11.63
N ARG A 136 10.75 3.49 10.35
CA ARG A 136 9.40 3.10 9.91
C ARG A 136 9.07 1.66 10.28
N ILE A 137 7.87 1.43 10.83
CA ILE A 137 7.36 0.09 11.16
C ILE A 137 5.88 -0.04 10.82
N ASN A 138 5.39 -1.27 10.65
CA ASN A 138 3.96 -1.55 10.57
C ASN A 138 3.34 -1.60 11.97
N ALA A 139 2.56 -0.59 12.35
CA ALA A 139 1.98 -0.49 13.69
C ALA A 139 0.99 -1.64 14.03
N CYS A 140 0.45 -2.34 13.03
CA CYS A 140 -0.44 -3.50 13.26
C CYS A 140 0.30 -4.77 13.71
N LEU A 141 1.63 -4.83 13.55
CA LEU A 141 2.44 -6.02 13.87
C LEU A 141 3.30 -5.84 15.13
N THR A 142 2.92 -4.91 16.00
CA THR A 142 3.59 -4.67 17.26
C THR A 142 2.58 -4.27 18.32
N LEU A 143 2.87 -4.55 19.59
CA LEU A 143 2.00 -4.25 20.72
C LEU A 143 2.35 -2.88 21.30
N ALA A 144 1.36 -2.11 21.73
CA ALA A 144 1.60 -0.79 22.29
C ALA A 144 2.53 -0.82 23.52
N VAL A 145 2.38 -1.84 24.37
CA VAL A 145 3.24 -2.06 25.55
C VAL A 145 4.72 -2.25 25.23
N MET A 146 5.08 -2.58 23.99
CA MET A 146 6.48 -2.77 23.58
C MET A 146 7.21 -1.45 23.29
N HIS A 147 6.49 -0.32 23.27
CA HIS A 147 6.98 0.98 22.82
C HIS A 147 7.04 2.03 23.93
N GLU A 148 6.93 1.63 25.20
CA GLU A 148 7.19 2.55 26.31
C GLU A 148 8.64 3.08 26.25
N GLY A 149 8.78 4.40 26.45
CA GLY A 149 10.09 5.08 26.39
C GLY A 149 10.63 5.35 24.98
N GLN A 150 9.91 4.96 23.92
CA GLN A 150 10.27 5.26 22.53
C GLN A 150 9.47 6.43 21.99
N ARG A 151 10.05 7.17 21.03
CA ARG A 151 9.35 8.27 20.35
C ARG A 151 8.58 7.75 19.15
N ILE A 152 7.27 7.93 19.15
CA ILE A 152 6.38 7.56 18.05
C ILE A 152 6.01 8.81 17.26
N THR A 153 6.19 8.78 15.94
CA THR A 153 5.72 9.83 15.03
C THR A 153 4.70 9.24 14.05
N THR A 154 3.51 9.81 14.04
CA THR A 154 2.43 9.51 13.09
C THR A 154 2.38 10.56 11.99
N VAL A 155 1.48 10.40 11.01
CA VAL A 155 1.32 11.40 9.93
C VAL A 155 0.97 12.79 10.47
N GLU A 156 0.20 12.86 11.56
CA GLU A 156 -0.18 14.10 12.24
C GLU A 156 1.04 14.86 12.79
N GLY A 157 2.10 14.14 13.17
CA GLY A 157 3.36 14.70 13.68
C GLY A 157 4.37 15.08 12.60
N LEU A 158 4.10 14.84 11.31
CA LEU A 158 5.03 15.22 10.24
C LEU A 158 5.02 16.73 9.96
N ALA A 159 3.89 17.39 10.16
CA ALA A 159 3.80 18.85 10.05
C ALA A 159 4.35 19.51 11.33
N HIS A 160 5.01 20.65 11.18
CA HIS A 160 5.54 21.43 12.30
C HIS A 160 5.03 22.87 12.22
N ASP A 161 4.54 23.41 13.33
CA ASP A 161 3.98 24.78 13.42
C ASP A 161 2.95 25.11 12.33
N GLY A 162 2.11 24.14 11.98
CA GLY A 162 1.08 24.29 10.93
C GLY A 162 1.62 24.27 9.49
N ALA A 163 2.94 24.17 9.30
CA ALA A 163 3.56 24.04 8.00
C ALA A 163 3.70 22.57 7.58
N LEU A 164 3.30 22.28 6.34
CA LEU A 164 3.50 20.95 5.74
C LEU A 164 5.00 20.63 5.66
N SER A 165 5.34 19.38 5.99
CA SER A 165 6.66 18.82 5.75
C SER A 165 7.00 18.86 4.25
N PRO A 166 8.30 18.83 3.87
CA PRO A 166 8.70 18.78 2.46
C PRO A 166 8.04 17.62 1.70
N VAL A 167 7.91 16.45 2.35
CA VAL A 167 7.26 15.28 1.76
C VAL A 167 5.76 15.52 1.59
N GLN A 168 5.08 16.05 2.60
CA GLN A 168 3.64 16.37 2.51
C GLN A 168 3.36 17.36 1.38
N ARG A 169 4.17 18.41 1.28
CA ARG A 169 4.04 19.43 0.23
C ARG A 169 4.23 18.83 -1.16
N ALA A 170 5.29 18.06 -1.35
CA ALA A 170 5.54 17.40 -2.63
C ALA A 170 4.39 16.43 -3.01
N PHE A 171 3.79 15.74 -2.04
CA PHE A 171 2.64 14.88 -2.31
C PHE A 171 1.42 15.65 -2.81
N VAL A 172 1.20 16.87 -2.32
CA VAL A 172 0.13 17.76 -2.81
C VAL A 172 0.46 18.29 -4.20
N GLU A 173 1.68 18.81 -4.40
CA GLU A 173 2.11 19.41 -5.67
C GLU A 173 2.13 18.43 -6.85
N HIS A 174 2.41 17.16 -6.56
CA HIS A 174 2.49 16.10 -7.58
C HIS A 174 1.22 15.23 -7.67
N ASP A 175 0.14 15.57 -6.96
CA ASP A 175 -1.09 14.76 -6.92
C ASP A 175 -0.80 13.28 -6.58
N ALA A 176 0.03 13.08 -5.54
CA ALA A 176 0.55 11.76 -5.14
C ALA A 176 -0.41 10.96 -4.27
N PHE A 177 -1.72 11.18 -4.42
CA PHE A 177 -2.79 10.46 -3.75
C PHE A 177 -4.11 10.63 -4.51
N GLN A 178 -5.10 9.81 -4.17
CA GLN A 178 -6.48 9.99 -4.65
C GLN A 178 -7.45 9.83 -3.48
N CYS A 179 -7.86 8.59 -3.14
CA CYS A 179 -8.77 8.34 -2.01
C CYS A 179 -8.18 8.72 -0.64
N GLY A 180 -6.88 9.01 -0.57
CA GLY A 180 -6.19 9.42 0.65
C GLY A 180 -5.87 8.28 1.65
N TYR A 181 -6.42 7.08 1.46
CA TYR A 181 -6.36 6.03 2.50
C TYR A 181 -4.94 5.52 2.75
N CYS A 182 -4.14 5.29 1.70
CA CYS A 182 -2.75 4.86 1.87
C CYS A 182 -1.79 6.01 2.21
N THR A 183 -2.22 7.26 2.00
CA THR A 183 -1.34 8.44 2.03
C THR A 183 -0.60 8.62 3.37
N PRO A 184 -1.22 8.42 4.55
CA PRO A 184 -0.50 8.47 5.83
C PRO A 184 0.70 7.53 5.90
N GLY A 185 0.52 6.27 5.51
CA GLY A 185 1.60 5.29 5.47
C GLY A 185 2.66 5.65 4.42
N GLN A 186 2.25 6.13 3.25
CA GLN A 186 3.17 6.61 2.21
C GLN A 186 4.04 7.78 2.69
N LEU A 187 3.46 8.76 3.39
CA LEU A 187 4.18 9.93 3.91
C LEU A 187 5.20 9.53 4.99
N CYS A 188 4.81 8.68 5.95
CA CYS A 188 5.72 8.15 6.96
C CYS A 188 6.85 7.35 6.30
N SER A 189 6.52 6.45 5.36
CA SER A 189 7.53 5.65 4.66
C SER A 189 8.48 6.49 3.83
N ALA A 190 7.98 7.48 3.08
CA ALA A 190 8.80 8.38 2.29
C ALA A 190 9.74 9.21 3.19
N THR A 191 9.28 9.65 4.36
CA THR A 191 10.11 10.38 5.31
C THR A 191 11.29 9.53 5.78
N ALA A 192 11.02 8.30 6.26
CA ALA A 192 12.08 7.39 6.69
C ALA A 192 12.99 6.93 5.54
N LEU A 193 12.45 6.69 4.35
CA LEU A 193 13.22 6.34 3.16
C LEU A 193 14.32 7.36 2.87
N LEU A 194 14.02 8.66 2.98
CA LEU A 194 15.00 9.71 2.73
C LEU A 194 16.15 9.69 3.75
N ASP A 195 15.86 9.35 5.01
CA ASP A 195 16.86 9.21 6.06
C ASP A 195 17.66 7.90 5.94
N GLU A 196 16.99 6.80 5.59
CA GLU A 196 17.61 5.51 5.25
C GLU A 196 18.61 5.67 4.09
N PHE A 197 18.22 6.37 3.02
CA PHE A 197 19.09 6.63 1.90
C PHE A 197 20.26 7.54 2.30
N ALA A 198 19.99 8.62 3.03
CA ALA A 198 21.03 9.54 3.50
C ALA A 198 22.08 8.83 4.36
N SER A 199 21.66 7.92 5.24
CA SER A 199 22.53 7.12 6.11
C SER A 199 23.29 5.98 5.40
N GLY A 200 23.02 5.74 4.11
CA GLY A 200 23.72 4.74 3.32
C GLY A 200 23.16 3.32 3.41
N ALA A 201 21.93 3.15 3.92
CA ALA A 201 21.28 1.85 3.91
C ALA A 201 21.05 1.37 2.46
N ALA A 202 21.49 0.15 2.14
CA ALA A 202 21.24 -0.48 0.84
C ALA A 202 19.77 -0.94 0.70
N SER A 203 19.29 -1.09 -0.53
CA SER A 203 18.03 -1.75 -0.87
C SER A 203 18.28 -2.96 -1.78
N ALA A 204 17.22 -3.68 -2.17
CA ALA A 204 17.34 -4.83 -3.06
C ALA A 204 17.86 -4.47 -4.47
N VAL A 205 17.77 -3.19 -4.87
CA VAL A 205 18.25 -2.70 -6.18
C VAL A 205 19.60 -1.99 -6.11
N THR A 206 20.22 -1.92 -4.93
CA THR A 206 21.57 -1.37 -4.77
C THR A 206 22.61 -2.32 -5.37
N VAL A 207 23.37 -1.86 -6.37
CA VAL A 207 24.31 -2.70 -7.15
C VAL A 207 25.52 -3.17 -6.32
N ASP A 208 26.17 -2.28 -5.56
CA ASP A 208 27.24 -2.64 -4.62
C ASP A 208 26.82 -2.24 -3.21
N VAL A 209 26.45 -3.23 -2.39
CA VAL A 209 25.98 -3.02 -1.00
C VAL A 209 27.05 -2.43 -0.07
N ARG A 210 28.32 -2.37 -0.49
CA ARG A 210 29.41 -1.74 0.26
C ARG A 210 29.52 -0.24 -0.03
N GLN A 211 28.83 0.26 -1.06
CA GLN A 211 28.86 1.66 -1.46
C GLN A 211 27.45 2.24 -1.49
N ARG A 212 27.25 3.38 -0.83
CA ARG A 212 26.00 4.11 -0.95
C ARG A 212 25.87 4.65 -2.40
N PRO A 213 24.72 4.46 -3.07
CA PRO A 213 24.49 5.11 -4.36
C PRO A 213 24.65 6.63 -4.26
N ALA A 214 25.27 7.24 -5.26
CA ALA A 214 25.48 8.69 -5.29
C ALA A 214 24.16 9.48 -5.42
N GLN A 215 23.14 8.86 -6.02
CA GLN A 215 21.83 9.46 -6.26
C GLN A 215 20.71 8.49 -5.90
N LEU A 216 19.61 9.04 -5.41
CA LEU A 216 18.38 8.30 -5.18
C LEU A 216 17.63 8.17 -6.51
N SER A 217 17.79 7.03 -7.18
CA SER A 217 17.13 6.76 -8.46
C SER A 217 15.65 6.43 -8.29
N ASP A 218 14.86 6.49 -9.38
CA ASP A 218 13.46 6.08 -9.35
C ASP A 218 13.29 4.60 -8.95
N ASP A 219 14.23 3.72 -9.32
CA ASP A 219 14.19 2.30 -8.94
C ASP A 219 14.44 2.10 -7.45
N GLU A 220 15.37 2.85 -6.86
CA GLU A 220 15.58 2.88 -5.40
C GLU A 220 14.32 3.38 -4.67
N ILE A 221 13.65 4.41 -5.20
CA ILE A 221 12.40 4.92 -4.62
C ILE A 221 11.30 3.85 -4.69
N ARG A 222 11.11 3.23 -5.86
CA ARG A 222 10.09 2.18 -6.05
C ARG A 222 10.32 1.01 -5.11
N GLU A 223 11.55 0.51 -5.04
CA GLU A 223 11.92 -0.61 -4.19
C GLU A 223 11.67 -0.28 -2.71
N ARG A 224 12.17 0.86 -2.24
CA ARG A 224 12.03 1.25 -0.82
C ARG A 224 10.61 1.61 -0.43
N MET A 225 9.74 2.00 -1.37
CA MET A 225 8.32 2.28 -1.13
C MET A 225 7.41 1.06 -1.39
N SER A 226 7.96 -0.06 -1.85
CA SER A 226 7.18 -1.24 -2.26
C SER A 226 6.32 -1.85 -1.15
N GLY A 227 6.68 -1.62 0.12
CA GLY A 227 5.90 -2.04 1.29
C GLY A 227 4.61 -1.25 1.53
N ASN A 228 4.34 -0.19 0.76
CA ASN A 228 3.14 0.65 0.88
C ASN A 228 2.27 0.55 -0.36
N LEU A 229 1.16 -0.20 -0.25
CA LEU A 229 0.26 -0.46 -1.36
C LEU A 229 -0.73 0.70 -1.58
N CYS A 230 -0.91 1.08 -2.85
CA CYS A 230 -1.87 2.07 -3.32
C CYS A 230 -2.80 1.45 -4.37
N ARG A 231 -4.07 1.19 -4.01
CA ARG A 231 -5.04 0.59 -4.94
C ARG A 231 -5.53 1.57 -6.01
N CYS A 232 -5.49 2.87 -5.72
CA CYS A 232 -5.78 3.93 -6.69
C CYS A 232 -4.72 4.03 -7.81
N GLY A 233 -3.53 3.45 -7.61
CA GLY A 233 -2.48 3.42 -8.62
C GLY A 233 -1.68 4.73 -8.74
N ALA A 234 -1.61 5.55 -7.68
CA ALA A 234 -0.88 6.83 -7.69
C ALA A 234 0.66 6.70 -7.67
N TYR A 235 1.22 5.51 -7.94
CA TYR A 235 2.65 5.21 -7.72
C TYR A 235 3.60 6.12 -8.50
N SER A 236 3.32 6.42 -9.77
CA SER A 236 4.17 7.31 -10.57
C SER A 236 4.27 8.71 -9.97
N ASN A 237 3.16 9.22 -9.46
CA ASN A 237 3.08 10.53 -8.79
C ASN A 237 3.78 10.49 -7.42
N ILE A 238 3.64 9.38 -6.67
CA ILE A 238 4.36 9.15 -5.42
C ILE A 238 5.87 9.16 -5.65
N VAL A 239 6.38 8.47 -6.68
CA VAL A 239 7.80 8.48 -7.03
C VAL A 239 8.28 9.90 -7.37
N ALA A 240 7.49 10.64 -8.16
CA ALA A 240 7.80 12.03 -8.51
C ALA A 240 7.86 12.93 -7.26
N ALA A 241 6.91 12.79 -6.33
CA ALA A 241 6.85 13.54 -5.08
C ALA A 241 8.05 13.23 -4.17
N VAL A 242 8.42 11.96 -4.00
CA VAL A 242 9.59 11.57 -3.18
C VAL A 242 10.88 12.15 -3.76
N ARG A 243 11.05 12.10 -5.08
CA ARG A 243 12.20 12.69 -5.77
C ARG A 243 12.27 14.21 -5.58
N ALA A 244 11.13 14.91 -5.69
CA ALA A 244 11.06 16.35 -5.45
C ALA A 244 11.40 16.70 -3.99
N ALA A 245 10.89 15.94 -3.03
CA ALA A 245 11.20 16.11 -1.61
C ALA A 245 12.69 15.88 -1.30
N HIS A 246 13.32 14.88 -1.92
CA HIS A 246 14.75 14.63 -1.81
C HIS A 246 15.58 15.82 -2.33
N ALA A 247 15.26 16.34 -3.52
CA ALA A 247 15.94 17.49 -4.10
C ALA A 247 15.80 18.75 -3.21
N ALA A 248 14.60 18.99 -2.68
CA ALA A 248 14.35 20.12 -1.77
C ALA A 248 15.12 20.01 -0.45
N LYS A 249 15.34 18.79 0.07
CA LYS A 249 16.16 18.55 1.28
C LYS A 249 17.64 18.81 1.01
N ALA A 250 18.15 18.37 -0.15
CA ALA A 250 19.54 18.60 -0.55
C ALA A 250 19.85 20.09 -0.77
N ALA A 251 18.90 20.89 -1.28
CA ALA A 251 19.09 22.32 -1.48
C ALA A 251 19.11 23.16 -0.18
N LYS A 252 18.74 22.57 0.96
CA LYS A 252 18.72 23.23 2.29
C LYS A 252 19.87 22.80 3.21
N ALA A 253 20.61 21.76 2.83
CA ALA A 253 21.77 21.25 3.56
C ALA A 253 23.05 21.94 3.07
#